data_AF-A0A3R7EG57-F1
#
_entry.id   AF-A0A3R7EG57-F1
#
_cell.length_a   1.000
_cell.length_b   1.000
_cell.length_c   1.000
_cell.angle_alpha   90.00
_cell.angle_beta   90.00
_cell.angle_gamma   90.00
#
_symmetry.space_group_name_H-M   'P 1'
#
loop_
_entity.id
_entity.type
_entity.pdbx_description
1 polymer ?
#
loop_
_entity_poly.entity_id
_entity_poly.type
_entity_poly.pdbx_seq_one_letter_code
_entity_poly.pdbx_strand_id
1 'polypeptide(L)'
;MFRYEGVEIEDTFAELFPMWAGRILITAENEKWALTAATVATGFASSIIGSPAEAGVEGLVSPRDTPDGRIGVLIQIYNTSRSELKGQMIARIGQCIMTCPTTAAFDALPEAKRRLKVGRSLRLFGDGFQRRDELYGRKVWRIPVMEGEFIVEETFGAKKGVAGGNFLILSKDLRSGLSAAEAAVNAIKKEVRGVIMPFPGGICRSGSKVGSLKYKLPASTNHPFCPKLKGLIPDSLLPEGVNSVYEIIINGLKLEYVKEAMAVGIKAAVKVPGVLRISAGNYGGKFGPMKVYLKEILS
;
A
#
# COMPACT_ATOMS: atom_id res chain seq x y z
N MET A 1 18.90 20.18 8.51
CA MET A 1 17.49 20.61 8.36
C MET A 1 17.41 21.65 7.26
N PHE A 2 16.28 21.74 6.56
CA PHE A 2 15.97 22.84 5.63
C PHE A 2 14.49 23.24 5.77
N ARG A 3 14.06 24.31 5.09
CA ARG A 3 12.65 24.75 5.10
C ARG A 3 12.02 24.59 3.73
N TYR A 4 10.76 24.17 3.71
CA TYR A 4 9.93 24.09 2.51
C TYR A 4 8.56 24.67 2.83
N GLU A 5 8.13 25.70 2.11
CA GLU A 5 6.85 26.41 2.35
C GLU A 5 6.64 26.81 3.83
N GLY A 6 7.73 27.23 4.51
CA GLY A 6 7.70 27.63 5.92
C GLY A 6 7.71 26.49 6.95
N VAL A 7 7.61 25.22 6.53
CA VAL A 7 7.70 24.04 7.40
C VAL A 7 9.13 23.51 7.46
N GLU A 8 9.57 23.06 8.64
CA GLU A 8 10.88 22.43 8.81
C GLU A 8 10.90 21.03 8.22
N ILE A 9 11.91 20.71 7.41
CA ILE A 9 12.18 19.38 6.90
C ILE A 9 13.47 18.86 7.55
N GLU A 10 13.34 17.72 8.24
CA GLU A 10 14.48 17.06 8.85
C GLU A 10 15.44 16.53 7.77
N ASP A 11 16.74 16.68 8.00
CA ASP A 11 17.76 16.17 7.09
C ASP A 11 18.02 14.69 7.39
N THR A 12 17.06 13.87 6.96
CA THR A 12 16.96 12.45 7.26
C THR A 12 16.50 11.67 6.03
N PHE A 13 16.34 10.36 6.17
CA PHE A 13 15.89 9.46 5.13
C PHE A 13 14.85 8.47 5.65
N ALA A 14 14.02 7.99 4.73
CA ALA A 14 13.21 6.78 4.93
C ALA A 14 14.06 5.55 4.57
N GLU A 15 13.91 4.47 5.32
CA GLU A 15 14.60 3.18 5.08
C GLU A 15 13.62 2.12 4.56
N LEU A 16 13.87 1.60 3.36
CA LEU A 16 12.90 0.80 2.59
C LEU A 16 13.41 -0.63 2.33
N PHE A 17 12.47 -1.52 2.04
CA PHE A 17 12.71 -2.96 1.92
C PHE A 17 12.22 -3.53 0.58
N PRO A 18 12.94 -4.49 -0.02
CA PRO A 18 12.48 -5.17 -1.22
C PRO A 18 11.46 -6.27 -0.88
N MET A 19 10.24 -6.17 -1.40
CA MET A 19 9.19 -7.17 -1.21
C MET A 19 8.71 -7.73 -2.55
N TRP A 20 8.13 -8.94 -2.54
CA TRP A 20 7.41 -9.44 -3.71
C TRP A 20 6.05 -8.77 -3.80
N ALA A 21 5.72 -8.26 -4.98
CA ALA A 21 4.47 -7.58 -5.27
C ALA A 21 3.71 -8.31 -6.39
N GLY A 22 2.40 -8.47 -6.20
CA GLY A 22 1.42 -8.78 -7.22
C GLY A 22 0.51 -7.57 -7.44
N ARG A 23 0.06 -7.38 -8.68
CA ARG A 23 -0.90 -6.32 -9.04
C ARG A 23 -2.07 -6.98 -9.77
N ILE A 24 -3.28 -6.68 -9.32
CA ILE A 24 -4.50 -7.31 -9.83
C ILE A 24 -5.40 -6.18 -10.33
N LEU A 25 -5.91 -6.34 -11.54
CA LEU A 25 -7.01 -5.54 -12.06
C LEU A 25 -8.31 -6.29 -11.77
N ILE A 26 -9.20 -5.68 -11.00
CA ILE A 26 -10.55 -6.18 -10.75
C ILE A 26 -11.48 -5.36 -11.63
N THR A 27 -12.27 -5.99 -12.48
CA THR A 27 -13.34 -5.31 -13.21
C THR A 27 -14.70 -5.77 -12.69
N ALA A 28 -15.70 -4.91 -12.80
CA ALA A 28 -17.06 -5.19 -12.33
C ALA A 28 -18.08 -4.41 -13.17
N GLU A 29 -19.37 -4.64 -12.92
CA GLU A 29 -20.47 -3.96 -13.61
C GLU A 29 -20.42 -2.43 -13.47
N ASN A 30 -20.02 -1.94 -12.29
CA ASN A 30 -19.91 -0.52 -12.00
C ASN A 30 -18.89 -0.23 -10.90
N GLU A 31 -18.61 1.07 -10.69
CA GLU A 31 -17.59 1.54 -9.75
C GLU A 31 -17.81 1.02 -8.33
N LYS A 32 -19.07 1.00 -7.88
CA LYS A 32 -19.46 0.54 -6.54
C LYS A 32 -18.99 -0.90 -6.30
N TRP A 33 -19.24 -1.82 -7.23
CA TRP A 33 -18.86 -3.23 -7.08
C TRP A 33 -17.36 -3.44 -7.22
N ALA A 34 -16.71 -2.75 -8.17
CA ALA A 34 -15.25 -2.78 -8.30
C ALA A 34 -14.57 -2.35 -6.99
N LEU A 35 -14.96 -1.20 -6.44
CA LEU A 35 -14.42 -0.68 -5.19
C LEU A 35 -14.77 -1.56 -3.98
N THR A 36 -15.95 -2.17 -3.96
CA THR A 36 -16.34 -3.12 -2.89
C THR A 36 -15.38 -4.31 -2.87
N ALA A 37 -15.16 -4.96 -4.03
CA ALA A 37 -14.24 -6.08 -4.16
C ALA A 37 -12.81 -5.69 -3.75
N ALA A 38 -12.32 -4.55 -4.24
CA ALA A 38 -10.99 -4.05 -3.90
C ALA A 38 -10.81 -3.75 -2.42
N THR A 39 -11.79 -3.09 -1.79
CA THR A 39 -11.75 -2.73 -0.36
C THR A 39 -11.71 -3.99 0.51
N VAL A 40 -12.57 -4.97 0.23
CA VAL A 40 -12.58 -6.23 0.99
C VAL A 40 -11.30 -7.03 0.73
N ALA A 41 -10.87 -7.16 -0.52
CA ALA A 41 -9.67 -7.92 -0.89
C ALA A 41 -8.38 -7.33 -0.30
N THR A 42 -8.35 -6.03 -0.01
CA THR A 42 -7.20 -5.31 0.59
C THR A 42 -7.36 -5.09 2.09
N GLY A 43 -8.48 -5.51 2.69
CA GLY A 43 -8.72 -5.45 4.13
C GLY A 43 -7.79 -6.37 4.94
N PHE A 44 -7.58 -6.05 6.22
CA PHE A 44 -6.67 -6.77 7.11
C PHE A 44 -5.29 -7.05 6.47
N ALA A 45 -4.67 -5.99 5.95
CA ALA A 45 -3.42 -6.07 5.20
C ALA A 45 -2.54 -4.82 5.39
N SER A 46 -2.41 -4.34 6.63
CA SER A 46 -1.72 -3.08 6.91
C SER A 46 -0.20 -3.21 7.00
N SER A 47 0.28 -4.26 7.68
CA SER A 47 1.71 -4.55 7.85
C SER A 47 1.94 -6.04 8.04
N ILE A 48 2.94 -6.59 7.35
CA ILE A 48 3.33 -8.01 7.46
C ILE A 48 3.89 -8.40 8.84
N ILE A 49 4.07 -7.44 9.76
CA ILE A 49 4.42 -7.71 11.17
C ILE A 49 3.29 -8.49 11.88
N GLY A 50 2.04 -8.26 11.50
CA GLY A 50 0.89 -8.94 12.12
C GLY A 50 -0.31 -9.18 11.21
N SER A 51 -0.38 -8.52 10.04
CA SER A 51 -1.34 -8.83 8.98
C SER A 51 -0.78 -9.92 8.06
N PRO A 52 -1.61 -10.76 7.41
CA PRO A 52 -1.15 -11.81 6.51
C PRO A 52 -0.43 -11.32 5.24
N ALA A 53 -0.63 -10.05 4.89
CA ALA A 53 -0.01 -9.37 3.75
C ALA A 53 0.04 -7.86 4.00
N GLU A 54 0.71 -7.14 3.11
CA GLU A 54 0.49 -5.70 2.90
C GLU A 54 -0.30 -5.52 1.61
N ALA A 55 -1.43 -4.84 1.63
CA ALA A 55 -2.25 -4.65 0.43
C ALA A 55 -3.00 -3.31 0.45
N GLY A 56 -3.35 -2.83 -0.73
CA GLY A 56 -4.07 -1.57 -0.87
C GLY A 56 -4.61 -1.34 -2.27
N VAL A 57 -5.54 -0.40 -2.35
CA VAL A 57 -6.09 0.08 -3.63
C VAL A 57 -5.13 1.09 -4.23
N GLU A 58 -4.71 0.85 -5.47
CA GLU A 58 -3.88 1.76 -6.25
C GLU A 58 -4.74 2.85 -6.92
N GLY A 59 -5.88 2.47 -7.52
CA GLY A 59 -6.79 3.43 -8.14
C GLY A 59 -7.75 2.81 -9.15
N LEU A 60 -8.74 3.61 -9.58
CA LEU A 60 -9.70 3.25 -10.62
C LEU A 60 -9.04 3.21 -12.00
N VAL A 61 -9.59 2.38 -12.87
CA VAL A 61 -9.20 2.20 -14.27
C VAL A 61 -10.43 2.38 -15.15
N SER A 62 -10.28 3.21 -16.18
CA SER A 62 -11.33 3.48 -17.15
C SER A 62 -11.71 2.21 -17.92
N PRO A 63 -12.99 2.01 -18.28
CA PRO A 63 -13.41 0.93 -19.18
C PRO A 63 -12.60 0.80 -20.48
N ARG A 64 -12.02 1.90 -20.96
CA ARG A 64 -11.19 1.91 -22.19
C ARG A 64 -9.84 1.22 -22.03
N ASP A 65 -9.37 1.10 -20.78
CA ASP A 65 -8.05 0.57 -20.44
C ASP A 65 -8.14 -0.82 -19.81
N THR A 66 -9.33 -1.41 -19.76
CA THR A 66 -9.57 -2.76 -19.22
C THR A 66 -9.80 -3.78 -20.35
N PRO A 67 -9.44 -5.06 -20.14
CA PRO A 67 -9.54 -6.06 -21.20
C PRO A 67 -10.98 -6.33 -21.66
N ASP A 68 -11.93 -6.27 -20.72
CA ASP A 68 -13.33 -6.63 -20.95
C ASP A 68 -14.24 -5.41 -21.18
N GLY A 69 -13.66 -4.21 -21.29
CA GLY A 69 -14.42 -2.98 -21.55
C GLY A 69 -15.28 -2.51 -20.36
N ARG A 70 -15.03 -3.01 -19.14
CA ARG A 70 -15.77 -2.65 -17.92
C ARG A 70 -14.93 -1.79 -16.99
N ILE A 71 -15.57 -1.07 -16.07
CA ILE A 71 -14.83 -0.26 -15.10
C ILE A 71 -13.96 -1.15 -14.21
N GLY A 72 -12.75 -0.70 -13.95
CA GLY A 72 -11.75 -1.45 -13.22
C GLY A 72 -11.22 -0.74 -11.98
N VAL A 73 -10.59 -1.50 -11.11
CA VAL A 73 -9.78 -1.01 -10.00
C VAL A 73 -8.53 -1.85 -9.86
N LEU A 74 -7.40 -1.19 -9.68
CA LEU A 74 -6.13 -1.83 -9.42
C LEU A 74 -5.90 -1.96 -7.93
N ILE A 75 -5.50 -3.15 -7.51
CA ILE A 75 -4.98 -3.42 -6.17
C ILE A 75 -3.56 -3.97 -6.25
N GLN A 76 -2.80 -3.78 -5.18
CA GLN A 76 -1.49 -4.40 -5.01
C GLN A 76 -1.46 -5.21 -3.73
N ILE A 77 -0.73 -6.33 -3.76
CA ILE A 77 -0.50 -7.21 -2.61
C ILE A 77 1.00 -7.48 -2.52
N TYR A 78 1.55 -7.36 -1.31
CA TYR A 78 2.96 -7.47 -0.99
C TYR A 78 3.19 -8.57 0.04
N ASN A 79 4.27 -9.32 -0.15
CA ASN A 79 4.76 -10.27 0.84
C ASN A 79 6.28 -10.48 0.74
N THR A 80 6.88 -11.11 1.74
CA THR A 80 8.34 -11.32 1.82
C THR A 80 8.81 -12.39 0.84
N SER A 81 7.98 -13.41 0.58
CA SER A 81 8.27 -14.51 -0.34
C SER A 81 7.23 -14.64 -1.46
N ARG A 82 7.62 -15.28 -2.57
CA ARG A 82 6.69 -15.59 -3.68
C ARG A 82 5.61 -16.58 -3.28
N SER A 83 5.94 -17.50 -2.37
CA SER A 83 5.01 -18.53 -1.91
C SER A 83 3.88 -17.90 -1.12
N GLU A 84 4.22 -17.06 -0.14
CA GLU A 84 3.24 -16.34 0.66
C GLU A 84 2.45 -15.35 -0.18
N LEU A 85 3.11 -14.62 -1.10
CA LEU A 85 2.40 -13.75 -2.05
C LEU A 85 1.35 -14.54 -2.85
N LYS A 86 1.73 -15.69 -3.43
CA LYS A 86 0.80 -16.54 -4.18
C LYS A 86 -0.36 -17.01 -3.29
N GLY A 87 -0.07 -17.45 -2.06
CA GLY A 87 -1.08 -17.87 -1.09
C GLY A 87 -2.08 -16.75 -0.78
N GLN A 88 -1.58 -15.54 -0.52
CA GLN A 88 -2.39 -14.36 -0.23
C GLN A 88 -3.22 -13.90 -1.44
N MET A 89 -2.65 -13.96 -2.65
CA MET A 89 -3.41 -13.67 -3.87
C MET A 89 -4.54 -14.68 -4.10
N ILE A 90 -4.29 -15.99 -3.91
CA ILE A 90 -5.34 -17.02 -4.00
C ILE A 90 -6.43 -16.77 -2.97
N ALA A 91 -6.07 -16.57 -1.70
CA ALA A 91 -7.03 -16.35 -0.63
C ALA A 91 -7.89 -15.12 -0.88
N ARG A 92 -7.27 -13.98 -1.23
CA ARG A 92 -7.97 -12.71 -1.42
C ARG A 92 -8.79 -12.67 -2.71
N ILE A 93 -8.28 -13.19 -3.83
CA ILE A 93 -9.09 -13.31 -5.04
C ILE A 93 -10.23 -14.29 -4.82
N GLY A 94 -9.98 -15.45 -4.22
CA GLY A 94 -11.01 -16.48 -4.02
C GLY A 94 -12.08 -16.10 -3.00
N GLN A 95 -11.75 -15.42 -1.91
CA GLN A 95 -12.69 -15.14 -0.82
C GLN A 95 -13.27 -13.73 -0.85
N CYS A 96 -12.70 -12.82 -1.64
CA CYS A 96 -13.14 -11.42 -1.67
C CYS A 96 -13.50 -10.93 -3.08
N ILE A 97 -12.89 -11.48 -4.13
CA ILE A 97 -13.17 -11.05 -5.51
C ILE A 97 -14.16 -12.01 -6.15
N MET A 98 -13.85 -13.30 -6.26
CA MET A 98 -14.75 -14.34 -6.81
C MET A 98 -16.14 -14.36 -6.16
N THR A 99 -16.22 -14.03 -4.87
CA THR A 99 -17.47 -13.98 -4.10
C THR A 99 -18.21 -12.64 -4.22
N CYS A 100 -17.56 -11.61 -4.78
CA CYS A 100 -18.15 -10.30 -4.99
C CYS A 100 -18.90 -10.24 -6.33
N PRO A 101 -20.14 -9.71 -6.35
CA PRO A 101 -20.97 -9.65 -7.55
C PRO A 101 -20.27 -9.04 -8.75
N THR A 102 -20.51 -9.62 -9.91
CA THR A 102 -20.13 -9.17 -11.26
C THR A 102 -18.63 -9.18 -11.55
N THR A 103 -17.77 -9.60 -10.62
CA THR A 103 -16.35 -9.34 -10.77
C THR A 103 -15.64 -10.27 -11.77
N ALA A 104 -14.55 -9.76 -12.34
CA ALA A 104 -13.50 -10.56 -12.97
C ALA A 104 -12.12 -10.11 -12.44
N ALA A 105 -11.12 -10.99 -12.51
CA ALA A 105 -9.76 -10.70 -12.04
C ALA A 105 -8.70 -10.96 -13.11
N PHE A 106 -7.97 -9.91 -13.49
CA PHE A 106 -6.93 -9.92 -14.53
C PHE A 106 -5.55 -9.55 -14.00
N ASP A 107 -4.51 -10.04 -14.68
CA ASP A 107 -3.14 -9.67 -14.40
C ASP A 107 -2.85 -8.22 -14.81
N ALA A 108 -2.29 -7.45 -13.89
CA ALA A 108 -1.85 -6.07 -14.12
C ALA A 108 -0.32 -5.92 -14.15
N LEU A 109 0.42 -7.03 -14.26
CA LEU A 109 1.87 -7.09 -14.47
C LEU A 109 2.24 -8.03 -15.64
N PRO A 110 1.71 -7.80 -16.87
CA PRO A 110 1.87 -8.73 -17.99
C PRO A 110 3.34 -8.99 -18.37
N GLU A 111 4.20 -7.98 -18.24
CA GLU A 111 5.63 -8.04 -18.57
C GLU A 111 6.50 -8.72 -17.49
N ALA A 112 5.92 -9.12 -16.36
CA ALA A 112 6.68 -9.73 -15.28
C ALA A 112 7.20 -11.12 -15.68
N LYS A 113 8.53 -11.29 -15.65
CA LYS A 113 9.20 -12.58 -15.91
C LYS A 113 8.73 -13.72 -15.00
N ARG A 114 8.36 -13.41 -13.76
CA ARG A 114 7.83 -14.40 -12.82
C ARG A 114 6.31 -14.36 -12.86
N ARG A 115 5.69 -15.51 -13.11
CA ARG A 115 4.24 -15.69 -13.17
C ARG A 115 3.80 -16.65 -12.07
N LEU A 116 2.74 -16.29 -11.33
CA LEU A 116 2.11 -17.08 -10.28
C LEU A 116 0.83 -17.70 -10.84
N LYS A 117 0.70 -19.03 -10.72
CA LYS A 117 -0.47 -19.80 -11.21
C LYS A 117 -1.68 -19.65 -10.27
N VAL A 118 -2.19 -18.42 -10.10
CA VAL A 118 -3.27 -18.08 -9.16
C VAL A 118 -4.64 -18.48 -9.71
N GLY A 119 -5.04 -17.99 -10.89
CA GLY A 119 -6.31 -18.39 -11.52
C GLY A 119 -6.36 -19.89 -11.79
N ARG A 120 -5.22 -20.48 -12.19
CA ARG A 120 -5.10 -21.95 -12.24
C ARG A 120 -5.47 -22.58 -10.90
N SER A 121 -4.97 -22.11 -9.76
CA SER A 121 -5.36 -22.68 -8.46
C SER A 121 -6.85 -22.48 -8.14
N LEU A 122 -7.40 -21.30 -8.41
CA LEU A 122 -8.80 -20.96 -8.14
C LEU A 122 -9.80 -21.77 -8.96
N ARG A 123 -9.43 -22.17 -10.19
CA ARG A 123 -10.28 -22.94 -11.10
C ARG A 123 -10.90 -24.19 -10.48
N LEU A 124 -10.23 -24.78 -9.48
CA LEU A 124 -10.68 -26.00 -8.82
C LEU A 124 -12.00 -25.81 -8.07
N PHE A 125 -12.37 -24.57 -7.74
CA PHE A 125 -13.69 -24.25 -7.18
C PHE A 125 -14.85 -24.63 -8.11
N GLY A 126 -14.60 -24.68 -9.43
CA GLY A 126 -15.61 -25.09 -10.41
C GLY A 126 -15.90 -26.60 -10.42
N ASP A 127 -15.27 -27.40 -9.57
CA ASP A 127 -15.55 -28.83 -9.36
C ASP A 127 -15.63 -29.69 -10.65
N GLY A 128 -14.73 -29.42 -11.60
CA GLY A 128 -14.69 -30.12 -12.89
C GLY A 128 -15.51 -29.46 -14.00
N PHE A 129 -16.38 -28.49 -13.68
CA PHE A 129 -17.19 -27.74 -14.64
C PHE A 129 -16.48 -26.48 -15.16
N GLN A 130 -15.36 -26.08 -14.57
CA GLN A 130 -14.56 -24.95 -15.06
C GLN A 130 -14.05 -25.18 -16.50
N ARG A 131 -14.02 -24.11 -17.30
CA ARG A 131 -13.50 -24.15 -18.67
C ARG A 131 -12.27 -23.27 -18.80
N ARG A 132 -11.28 -23.74 -19.56
CA ARG A 132 -10.17 -22.90 -20.03
C ARG A 132 -10.63 -22.16 -21.27
N ASP A 133 -10.30 -20.88 -21.37
CA ASP A 133 -10.69 -20.05 -22.50
C ASP A 133 -9.60 -19.01 -22.83
N GLU A 134 -9.75 -18.34 -23.96
CA GLU A 134 -8.98 -17.16 -24.34
C GLU A 134 -9.93 -16.00 -24.63
N LEU A 135 -10.08 -15.10 -23.66
CA LEU A 135 -10.96 -13.93 -23.76
C LEU A 135 -10.10 -12.67 -23.72
N TYR A 136 -10.42 -11.69 -24.57
CA TYR A 136 -9.74 -10.39 -24.58
C TYR A 136 -8.21 -10.47 -24.77
N GLY A 137 -7.75 -11.48 -25.53
CA GLY A 137 -6.32 -11.77 -25.71
C GLY A 137 -5.63 -12.32 -24.46
N ARG A 138 -6.39 -12.82 -23.48
CA ARG A 138 -5.90 -13.34 -22.20
C ARG A 138 -6.34 -14.77 -21.99
N LYS A 139 -5.40 -15.60 -21.52
CA LYS A 139 -5.70 -16.98 -21.10
C LYS A 139 -6.39 -16.94 -19.75
N VAL A 140 -7.66 -17.37 -19.72
CA VAL A 140 -8.51 -17.27 -18.53
C VAL A 140 -9.09 -18.64 -18.15
N TRP A 141 -9.58 -18.71 -16.92
CA TRP A 141 -10.52 -19.72 -16.46
C TRP A 141 -11.89 -19.10 -16.29
N ARG A 142 -12.90 -19.81 -16.79
CA ARG A 142 -14.32 -19.53 -16.60
C ARG A 142 -14.83 -20.51 -15.55
N ILE A 143 -15.15 -20.01 -14.37
CA ILE A 143 -15.56 -20.82 -13.22
C ILE A 143 -17.05 -20.61 -13.01
N PRO A 144 -17.90 -21.64 -13.18
CA PRO A 144 -19.34 -21.49 -12.93
C PRO A 144 -19.58 -21.19 -11.44
N VAL A 145 -20.42 -20.20 -11.19
CA VAL A 145 -20.85 -19.73 -9.86
C VAL A 145 -22.35 -19.40 -9.91
N MET A 146 -22.99 -19.14 -8.77
CA MET A 146 -24.44 -18.88 -8.73
C MET A 146 -24.89 -17.71 -9.63
N GLU A 147 -24.09 -16.65 -9.72
CA GLU A 147 -24.40 -15.47 -10.55
C GLU A 147 -24.23 -15.76 -12.06
N GLY A 148 -23.48 -16.80 -12.42
CA GLY A 148 -23.08 -17.07 -13.80
C GLY A 148 -21.65 -17.63 -13.84
N GLU A 149 -20.69 -16.81 -14.25
CA GLU A 149 -19.28 -17.21 -14.33
C GLU A 149 -18.36 -16.18 -13.68
N PHE A 150 -17.43 -16.67 -12.86
CA PHE A 150 -16.28 -15.89 -12.45
C PHE A 150 -15.12 -16.08 -13.43
N ILE A 151 -14.65 -14.97 -14.01
CA ILE A 151 -13.55 -14.94 -14.97
C ILE A 151 -12.26 -14.56 -14.25
N VAL A 152 -11.23 -15.41 -14.36
CA VAL A 152 -9.92 -15.14 -13.76
C VAL A 152 -8.78 -15.53 -14.69
N GLU A 153 -7.80 -14.63 -14.85
CA GLU A 153 -6.61 -14.90 -15.68
C GLU A 153 -5.79 -16.07 -15.11
N GLU A 154 -5.29 -16.95 -15.98
CA GLU A 154 -4.63 -18.19 -15.59
C GLU A 154 -3.43 -17.97 -14.65
N THR A 155 -2.65 -16.93 -14.93
CA THR A 155 -1.45 -16.58 -14.16
C THR A 155 -1.33 -15.07 -13.99
N PHE A 156 -0.75 -14.66 -12.87
CA PHE A 156 -0.51 -13.25 -12.53
C PHE A 156 0.99 -12.98 -12.44
N GLY A 157 1.41 -11.81 -12.91
CA GLY A 157 2.78 -11.34 -12.77
C GLY A 157 3.15 -11.10 -11.30
N ALA A 158 4.39 -11.45 -10.96
CA ALA A 158 4.99 -11.09 -9.68
C ALA A 158 6.37 -10.47 -9.93
N LYS A 159 6.65 -9.38 -9.23
CA LYS A 159 7.95 -8.70 -9.32
C LYS A 159 8.46 -8.30 -7.95
N LYS A 160 9.74 -7.95 -7.87
CA LYS A 160 10.26 -7.22 -6.71
C LYS A 160 9.77 -5.78 -6.80
N GLY A 161 9.04 -5.35 -5.78
CA GLY A 161 8.68 -3.97 -5.51
C GLY A 161 9.42 -3.46 -4.27
N VAL A 162 9.02 -2.28 -3.81
CA VAL A 162 9.60 -1.58 -2.68
C VAL A 162 8.51 -1.35 -1.64
N ALA A 163 8.83 -1.58 -0.37
CA ALA A 163 7.93 -1.36 0.75
C ALA A 163 8.57 -0.48 1.82
N GLY A 164 7.74 0.23 2.58
CA GLY A 164 8.17 1.02 3.74
C GLY A 164 8.68 2.44 3.42
N GLY A 165 8.47 2.96 2.21
CA GLY A 165 8.71 4.37 1.95
C GLY A 165 7.80 5.20 2.84
N ASN A 166 8.34 6.18 3.57
CA ASN A 166 7.53 6.84 4.58
C ASN A 166 7.96 8.28 4.85
N PHE A 167 7.05 9.04 5.44
CA PHE A 167 7.37 10.31 6.08
C PHE A 167 6.43 10.53 7.27
N LEU A 168 6.93 11.29 8.25
CA LEU A 168 6.25 11.66 9.48
C LEU A 168 5.79 13.11 9.39
N ILE A 169 4.54 13.36 9.76
CA ILE A 169 3.93 14.69 9.84
C ILE A 169 3.82 15.06 11.32
N LEU A 170 4.68 15.97 11.78
CA LEU A 170 4.70 16.46 13.15
C LEU A 170 3.93 17.78 13.21
N SER A 171 2.87 17.83 14.01
CA SER A 171 1.89 18.92 14.00
C SER A 171 1.54 19.42 15.39
N LYS A 172 1.05 20.66 15.45
CA LYS A 172 0.71 21.34 16.70
C LYS A 172 -0.44 20.67 17.48
N ASP A 173 -1.33 19.97 16.77
CA ASP A 173 -2.50 19.32 17.33
C ASP A 173 -3.02 18.21 16.40
N LEU A 174 -3.92 17.37 16.93
CA LEU A 174 -4.50 16.24 16.21
C LEU A 174 -5.20 16.64 14.91
N ARG A 175 -5.95 17.75 14.93
CA ARG A 175 -6.76 18.18 13.79
C ARG A 175 -5.88 18.60 12.61
N SER A 176 -4.83 19.37 12.90
CA SER A 176 -3.84 19.82 11.92
C SER A 176 -3.10 18.62 11.33
N GLY A 177 -2.65 17.69 12.18
CA GLY A 177 -1.95 16.48 11.76
C GLY A 177 -2.80 15.57 10.87
N LEU A 178 -4.05 15.30 11.25
CA LEU A 178 -4.93 14.44 10.48
C LEU A 178 -5.28 15.09 9.13
N SER A 179 -5.59 16.38 9.11
CA SER A 179 -5.90 17.11 7.87
C SER A 179 -4.71 17.10 6.90
N ALA A 180 -3.48 17.26 7.40
CA ALA A 180 -2.27 17.15 6.60
C ALA A 180 -2.02 15.73 6.05
N ALA A 181 -2.28 14.70 6.87
CA ALA A 181 -2.17 13.31 6.45
C ALA A 181 -3.21 12.95 5.38
N GLU A 182 -4.46 13.40 5.53
CA GLU A 182 -5.52 13.23 4.52
C GLU A 182 -5.18 13.96 3.22
N ALA A 183 -4.68 15.20 3.31
CA ALA A 183 -4.22 15.95 2.14
C ALA A 183 -3.11 15.21 1.38
N ALA A 184 -2.15 14.64 2.11
CA ALA A 184 -1.08 13.84 1.53
C ALA A 184 -1.60 12.57 0.84
N VAL A 185 -2.44 11.78 1.51
CA VAL A 185 -3.04 10.57 0.93
C VAL A 185 -3.83 10.90 -0.35
N ASN A 186 -4.63 11.97 -0.33
CA ASN A 186 -5.42 12.39 -1.47
C ASN A 186 -4.55 12.82 -2.65
N ALA A 187 -3.49 13.58 -2.40
CA ALA A 187 -2.54 13.99 -3.43
C ALA A 187 -1.84 12.77 -4.05
N ILE A 188 -1.34 11.84 -3.21
CA ILE A 188 -0.69 10.61 -3.69
C ILE A 188 -1.63 9.78 -4.57
N LYS A 189 -2.88 9.54 -4.12
CA LYS A 189 -3.88 8.78 -4.91
C LYS A 189 -4.20 9.45 -6.24
N LYS A 190 -4.25 10.78 -6.27
CA LYS A 190 -4.60 11.54 -7.48
C LYS A 190 -3.47 11.54 -8.50
N GLU A 191 -2.25 11.78 -8.04
CA GLU A 191 -1.12 12.14 -8.90
C GLU A 191 -0.19 10.96 -9.21
N VAL A 192 -0.08 9.98 -8.31
CA VAL A 192 0.90 8.90 -8.45
C VAL A 192 0.23 7.56 -8.74
N ARG A 193 0.82 6.81 -9.68
CA ARG A 193 0.40 5.45 -10.05
C ARG A 193 1.45 4.44 -9.62
N GLY A 194 1.05 3.17 -9.51
CA GLY A 194 1.97 2.10 -9.14
C GLY A 194 2.42 2.12 -7.67
N VAL A 195 1.67 2.79 -6.79
CA VAL A 195 1.88 2.82 -5.33
C VAL A 195 0.59 2.52 -4.57
N ILE A 196 0.73 2.10 -3.32
CA ILE A 196 -0.36 1.95 -2.35
C ILE A 196 0.06 2.49 -0.98
N MET A 197 -0.92 2.83 -0.15
CA MET A 197 -0.72 3.17 1.26
C MET A 197 -1.51 2.17 2.12
N PRO A 198 -0.87 1.11 2.64
CA PRO A 198 -1.57 -0.08 3.16
C PRO A 198 -2.26 0.13 4.52
N PHE A 199 -1.93 1.20 5.23
CA PHE A 199 -2.54 1.50 6.53
C PHE A 199 -3.98 1.99 6.39
N PRO A 200 -4.80 1.94 7.47
CA PRO A 200 -6.19 2.39 7.43
C PRO A 200 -6.30 3.84 6.92
N GLY A 201 -7.07 4.04 5.85
CA GLY A 201 -7.19 5.36 5.19
C GLY A 201 -5.89 5.86 4.55
N GLY A 202 -4.84 5.04 4.47
CA GLY A 202 -3.48 5.42 4.07
C GLY A 202 -2.62 6.01 5.18
N ILE A 203 -3.09 6.01 6.44
CA ILE A 203 -2.49 6.78 7.54
C ILE A 203 -2.17 5.85 8.73
N CYS A 204 -0.93 5.90 9.21
CA CYS A 204 -0.51 5.24 10.43
C CYS A 204 -0.46 6.23 11.58
N ARG A 205 -1.24 5.96 12.64
CA ARG A 205 -1.25 6.78 13.87
C ARG A 205 -0.35 6.25 14.98
N SER A 206 0.04 4.98 14.90
CA SER A 206 0.67 4.28 16.02
C SER A 206 2.18 4.49 16.07
N GLY A 207 2.83 4.49 14.90
CA GLY A 207 4.28 4.40 14.77
C GLY A 207 4.85 3.12 15.40
N SER A 208 5.91 2.56 14.83
CA SER A 208 6.56 1.41 15.46
C SER A 208 8.08 1.51 15.41
N LYS A 209 8.74 0.92 16.40
CA LYS A 209 10.16 0.62 16.38
C LYS A 209 10.37 -0.89 16.40
N VAL A 210 11.52 -1.33 15.89
CA VAL A 210 11.95 -2.73 15.96
C VAL A 210 12.16 -3.13 17.42
N GLY A 211 11.63 -4.30 17.79
CA GLY A 211 11.78 -4.86 19.12
C GLY A 211 10.94 -4.15 20.20
N SER A 212 11.28 -4.42 21.46
CA SER A 212 10.69 -3.80 22.64
C SER A 212 11.73 -3.73 23.75
N LEU A 213 11.67 -2.67 24.57
CA LEU A 213 12.59 -2.46 25.69
C LEU A 213 12.30 -3.40 26.87
N LYS A 214 11.05 -3.88 27.00
CA LYS A 214 10.59 -4.63 28.18
C LYS A 214 10.14 -6.05 27.88
N TYR A 215 9.76 -6.35 26.64
CA TYR A 215 9.08 -7.59 26.28
C TYR A 215 9.70 -8.22 25.02
N LYS A 216 9.54 -9.54 24.85
CA LYS A 216 9.94 -10.24 23.63
C LYS A 216 8.89 -10.05 22.53
N LEU A 217 8.92 -8.88 21.88
CA LEU A 217 8.00 -8.52 20.80
C LEU A 217 8.79 -8.12 19.54
N PRO A 218 8.31 -8.44 18.32
CA PRO A 218 8.99 -8.06 17.08
C PRO A 218 8.93 -6.54 16.82
N ALA A 219 7.88 -5.87 17.31
CA ALA A 219 7.71 -4.44 17.22
C ALA A 219 6.98 -3.89 18.46
N SER A 220 7.18 -2.61 18.75
CA SER A 220 6.46 -1.89 19.80
C SER A 220 6.35 -0.41 19.45
N THR A 221 5.63 0.38 20.27
CA THR A 221 5.47 1.83 20.03
C THR A 221 6.80 2.55 19.81
N ASN A 222 6.81 3.47 18.84
CA ASN A 222 7.94 4.36 18.60
C ASN A 222 7.96 5.51 19.62
N HIS A 223 8.24 5.17 20.88
CA HIS A 223 8.18 6.08 22.03
C HIS A 223 8.88 7.44 21.86
N PRO A 224 10.01 7.61 21.14
CA PRO A 224 10.62 8.92 20.94
C PRO A 224 9.70 9.90 20.21
N PHE A 225 8.78 9.39 19.38
CA PHE A 225 7.79 10.15 18.62
C PHE A 225 6.41 10.21 19.28
N CYS A 226 6.26 9.78 20.54
CA CYS A 226 4.98 9.81 21.25
C CYS A 226 4.77 11.16 21.97
N PRO A 227 3.79 11.99 21.57
CA PRO A 227 3.60 13.32 22.20
C PRO A 227 3.33 13.28 23.70
N LYS A 228 2.66 12.23 24.17
CA LYS A 228 2.37 12.02 25.61
C LYS A 228 3.59 11.64 26.45
N LEU A 229 4.71 11.29 25.81
CA LEU A 229 5.96 10.92 26.49
C LEU A 229 7.02 12.02 26.42
N LYS A 230 6.81 13.10 25.63
CA LYS A 230 7.82 14.13 25.32
C LYS A 230 8.54 14.72 26.55
N GLY A 231 7.84 14.91 27.68
CA GLY A 231 8.43 15.41 28.93
C GLY A 231 8.74 14.33 29.98
N LEU A 232 8.55 13.05 29.65
CA LEU A 232 8.70 11.90 30.55
C LEU A 232 9.90 11.01 30.17
N ILE A 233 10.40 11.12 28.95
CA ILE A 233 11.53 10.33 28.45
C ILE A 233 12.66 11.25 27.99
N PRO A 234 13.93 10.89 28.25
CA PRO A 234 15.08 11.73 27.91
C PRO A 234 15.41 11.73 26.41
N ASP A 235 14.94 10.74 25.67
CA ASP A 235 15.27 10.49 24.26
C ASP A 235 14.14 10.88 23.30
N SER A 236 13.23 11.77 23.71
CA SER A 236 12.17 12.24 22.81
C SER A 236 12.76 12.97 21.60
N LEU A 237 12.24 12.65 20.41
CA LEU A 237 12.61 13.29 19.14
C LEU A 237 11.62 14.38 18.73
N LEU A 238 10.62 14.67 19.58
CA LEU A 238 9.60 15.66 19.28
C LEU A 238 10.05 17.06 19.72
N PRO A 239 10.05 18.06 18.81
CA PRO A 239 10.31 19.43 19.21
C PRO A 239 9.17 19.99 20.07
N GLU A 240 9.43 21.16 20.65
CA GLU A 240 8.41 21.94 21.35
C GLU A 240 7.22 22.25 20.41
N GLY A 241 6.01 22.37 20.97
CA GLY A 241 4.79 22.64 20.20
C GLY A 241 4.18 21.43 19.46
N VAL A 242 4.92 20.36 19.19
CA VAL A 242 4.35 19.15 18.55
C VAL A 242 3.52 18.34 19.54
N ASN A 243 2.24 18.13 19.21
CA ASN A 243 1.28 17.37 20.02
C ASN A 243 0.58 16.23 19.27
N SER A 244 0.83 16.08 17.96
CA SER A 244 0.33 14.96 17.16
C SER A 244 1.33 14.59 16.07
N VAL A 245 1.45 13.28 15.82
CA VAL A 245 2.31 12.71 14.77
C VAL A 245 1.50 11.68 13.99
N TYR A 246 1.54 11.79 12.67
CA TYR A 246 1.07 10.76 11.75
C TYR A 246 2.20 10.32 10.83
N GLU A 247 2.13 9.07 10.38
CA GLU A 247 3.07 8.48 9.44
C GLU A 247 2.29 8.06 8.19
N ILE A 248 2.80 8.41 7.01
CA ILE A 248 2.31 7.87 5.74
C ILE A 248 3.32 6.82 5.29
N ILE A 249 2.86 5.58 5.07
CA ILE A 249 3.67 4.48 4.58
C ILE A 249 3.22 4.13 3.16
N ILE A 250 4.18 3.98 2.26
CA ILE A 250 4.01 3.84 0.83
C ILE A 250 4.79 2.60 0.37
N ASN A 251 4.07 1.70 -0.28
CA ASN A 251 4.67 0.62 -1.05
C ASN A 251 4.49 0.92 -2.54
N GLY A 252 5.43 0.49 -3.38
CA GLY A 252 5.37 0.76 -4.81
C GLY A 252 6.03 -0.32 -5.67
N LEU A 253 5.68 -0.33 -6.95
CA LEU A 253 6.17 -1.30 -7.92
C LEU A 253 7.60 -0.98 -8.42
N LYS A 254 8.07 0.24 -8.16
CA LYS A 254 9.42 0.75 -8.43
C LYS A 254 9.79 1.75 -7.33
N LEU A 255 11.09 1.89 -7.05
CA LEU A 255 11.59 2.87 -6.08
C LEU A 255 11.20 4.30 -6.47
N GLU A 256 11.25 4.60 -7.77
CA GLU A 256 11.00 5.95 -8.28
C GLU A 256 9.55 6.40 -8.05
N TYR A 257 8.59 5.48 -8.14
CA TYR A 257 7.19 5.79 -7.82
C TYR A 257 7.00 6.06 -6.32
N VAL A 258 7.76 5.37 -5.46
CA VAL A 258 7.73 5.62 -4.01
C VAL A 258 8.34 6.98 -3.67
N LYS A 259 9.47 7.33 -4.30
CA LYS A 259 10.09 8.67 -4.15
C LYS A 259 9.13 9.78 -4.57
N GLU A 260 8.48 9.63 -5.72
CA GLU A 260 7.49 10.56 -6.24
C GLU A 260 6.30 10.70 -5.27
N ALA A 261 5.75 9.58 -4.79
CA ALA A 261 4.66 9.59 -3.82
C ALA A 261 5.05 10.26 -2.49
N MET A 262 6.27 10.02 -1.99
CA MET A 262 6.77 10.72 -0.81
C MET A 262 6.85 12.23 -1.06
N ALA A 263 7.42 12.65 -2.20
CA ALA A 263 7.54 14.06 -2.55
C ALA A 263 6.17 14.74 -2.67
N VAL A 264 5.23 14.15 -3.41
CA VAL A 264 3.85 14.65 -3.59
C VAL A 264 3.13 14.73 -2.24
N GLY A 265 3.21 13.68 -1.43
CA GLY A 265 2.59 13.63 -0.12
C GLY A 265 3.11 14.72 0.82
N ILE A 266 4.42 14.91 0.87
CA ILE A 266 5.04 15.96 1.69
C ILE A 266 4.63 17.35 1.19
N LYS A 267 4.72 17.61 -0.13
CA LYS A 267 4.34 18.89 -0.74
C LYS A 267 2.86 19.25 -0.50
N ALA A 268 1.98 18.26 -0.34
CA ALA A 268 0.60 18.48 0.04
C ALA A 268 0.44 18.72 1.55
N ALA A 269 1.10 17.92 2.39
CA ALA A 269 1.02 18.03 3.85
C ALA A 269 1.48 19.40 4.37
N VAL A 270 2.60 19.93 3.88
CA VAL A 270 3.19 21.21 4.32
C VAL A 270 2.30 22.42 4.06
N LYS A 271 1.32 22.32 3.16
CA LYS A 271 0.36 23.40 2.87
C LYS A 271 -0.72 23.53 3.95
N VAL A 272 -0.85 22.55 4.84
CA VAL A 272 -1.86 22.55 5.91
C VAL A 272 -1.35 23.34 7.12
N PRO A 273 -2.07 24.40 7.57
CA PRO A 273 -1.67 25.16 8.74
C PRO A 273 -1.55 24.28 9.99
N GLY A 274 -0.45 24.47 10.74
CA GLY A 274 -0.20 23.74 11.98
C GLY A 274 0.68 22.49 11.82
N VAL A 275 1.14 22.18 10.60
CA VAL A 275 2.30 21.31 10.41
C VAL A 275 3.55 22.08 10.80
N LEU A 276 4.37 21.50 11.69
CA LEU A 276 5.57 22.14 12.23
C LEU A 276 6.84 21.54 11.63
N ARG A 277 6.85 20.22 11.43
CA ARG A 277 8.01 19.50 10.90
C ARG A 277 7.60 18.28 10.08
N ILE A 278 8.38 17.98 9.05
CA ILE A 278 8.38 16.69 8.35
C ILE A 278 9.66 15.94 8.70
N SER A 279 9.51 14.65 8.99
CA SER A 279 10.63 13.72 9.23
C SER A 279 10.39 12.42 8.47
N ALA A 280 11.24 11.41 8.67
CA ALA A 280 11.06 10.06 8.13
C ALA A 280 11.59 9.01 9.10
N GLY A 281 10.90 7.88 9.14
CA GLY A 281 11.29 6.70 9.90
C GLY A 281 12.39 5.91 9.20
N ASN A 282 13.45 5.64 9.96
CA ASN A 282 14.54 4.73 9.59
C ASN A 282 15.03 3.97 10.83
N TYR A 283 15.92 3.01 10.58
CA TYR A 283 16.49 2.10 11.57
C TYR A 283 18.01 2.26 11.62
N GLY A 284 18.51 3.49 11.37
CA GLY A 284 19.93 3.82 11.32
C GLY A 284 20.65 3.30 10.08
N GLY A 285 19.92 2.89 9.03
CA GLY A 285 20.51 2.34 7.80
C GLY A 285 21.06 0.92 7.98
N LYS A 286 20.61 0.19 9.01
CA LYS A 286 21.12 -1.13 9.38
C LYS A 286 20.27 -2.30 8.86
N PHE A 287 19.05 -2.04 8.39
CA PHE A 287 18.07 -3.09 8.08
C PHE A 287 17.64 -3.06 6.61
N GLY A 288 17.21 -1.90 6.11
CA GLY A 288 16.74 -1.71 4.76
C GLY A 288 17.90 -1.37 3.82
N PRO A 289 18.02 -2.04 2.67
CA PRO A 289 19.09 -1.77 1.71
C PRO A 289 18.89 -0.47 0.92
N MET A 290 17.71 0.15 1.01
CA MET A 290 17.35 1.35 0.26
C MET A 290 17.12 2.51 1.21
N LYS A 291 17.66 3.68 0.86
CA LYS A 291 17.49 4.93 1.58
C LYS A 291 16.91 5.98 0.63
N VAL A 292 15.87 6.67 1.07
CA VAL A 292 15.28 7.81 0.33
C VAL A 292 15.43 9.05 1.21
N TYR A 293 16.36 9.91 0.85
CA TYR A 293 16.63 11.15 1.58
C TYR A 293 15.57 12.20 1.27
N LEU A 294 15.01 12.83 2.32
CA LEU A 294 13.95 13.83 2.15
C LEU A 294 14.42 15.04 1.35
N LYS A 295 15.68 15.44 1.55
CA LYS A 295 16.31 16.53 0.81
C LYS A 295 16.32 16.24 -0.69
N GLU A 296 16.71 15.04 -1.10
CA GLU A 296 16.85 14.67 -2.51
C GLU A 296 15.51 14.67 -3.26
N ILE A 297 14.43 14.22 -2.62
CA ILE A 297 13.10 14.12 -3.26
C ILE A 297 12.32 15.44 -3.25
N LEU A 298 12.77 16.43 -2.48
CA LEU A 298 12.15 17.76 -2.38
C LEU A 298 12.96 18.86 -3.06
N SER A 299 14.18 18.55 -3.50
CA SER A 299 15.03 19.46 -4.28
C SER A 299 14.56 19.57 -5.73
#